data_AF-A0A3D4TUQ6-F1
#
_entry.id   AF-A0A3D4TUQ6-F1
#
_cell.length_a   1.000
_cell.length_b   1.000
_cell.length_c   1.000
_cell.angle_alpha   90.00
_cell.angle_beta   90.00
_cell.angle_gamma   90.00
#
_symmetry.space_group_name_H-M   'P 1'
#
loop_
_entity.id
_entity.type
_entity.pdbx_description
1 polymer ?
#
loop_
_entity_poly.entity_id
_entity_poly.type
_entity_poly.pdbx_seq_one_letter_code
_entity_poly.pdbx_strand_id
1 'polypeptide(L)'
;MAVEAHRGEIGLISNVGKGATFWFTLHAGNAENISMQGFVTSNTEEDKHIAFTKNDRAELAPIITRLRAFTIYETDDIEEILRDVMDSQSKNIQKWVTLVKKNLITLNQSRFIELLSICEE
;
A
#
# COMPACT_ATOMS: atom_id res chain seq x y z
N MET A 1 9.22 -2.56 19.75
CA MET A 1 7.92 -2.01 19.28
C MET A 1 8.08 -0.55 18.88
N ALA A 2 7.16 0.06 18.11
CA ALA A 2 7.34 1.43 17.60
C ALA A 2 7.55 2.49 18.70
N VAL A 3 6.82 2.39 19.82
CA VAL A 3 6.91 3.35 20.95
C VAL A 3 8.31 3.35 21.58
N GLU A 4 8.85 2.18 21.90
CA GLU A 4 10.19 2.02 22.49
C GLU A 4 11.31 2.46 21.53
N ALA A 5 11.14 2.17 20.23
CA ALA A 5 12.09 2.59 19.19
C ALA A 5 12.21 4.13 19.10
N HIS A 6 11.12 4.84 19.38
CA HIS A 6 11.07 6.31 19.47
C HIS A 6 11.38 6.84 20.87
N ARG A 7 11.95 6.01 21.76
CA ARG A 7 12.23 6.32 23.19
C ARG A 7 11.00 6.78 23.97
N GLY A 8 9.80 6.52 23.46
CA GLY A 8 8.56 6.75 24.16
C GLY A 8 8.31 5.68 25.22
N GLU A 9 7.38 5.97 26.11
CA GLU A 9 6.88 5.05 27.12
C GLU A 9 5.50 4.55 26.70
N ILE A 10 5.19 3.29 27.00
CA ILE A 10 3.83 2.73 26.88
C ILE A 10 3.38 2.29 28.27
N GLY A 11 2.14 2.61 28.63
CA GLY A 11 1.57 2.30 29.93
C GLY A 11 0.13 1.82 29.86
N LEU A 12 -0.29 1.18 30.95
CA LEU A 12 -1.63 0.63 31.13
C LEU A 12 -2.20 1.08 32.47
N ILE A 13 -3.42 1.61 32.44
CA ILE A 13 -4.22 1.88 33.63
C ILE A 13 -5.43 0.98 33.55
N SER A 14 -5.56 0.00 34.45
CA SER A 14 -6.73 -0.87 34.51
C SER A 14 -7.33 -0.91 35.90
N ASN A 15 -8.64 -0.84 35.97
CA ASN A 15 -9.42 -1.01 37.18
C ASN A 15 -10.45 -2.12 36.96
N VAL A 16 -10.50 -3.08 37.89
CA VAL A 16 -11.43 -4.22 37.81
C VAL A 16 -12.87 -3.69 37.68
N GLY A 17 -13.57 -4.15 36.63
CA GLY A 17 -14.95 -3.74 36.34
C GLY A 17 -15.11 -2.35 35.68
N LYS A 18 -14.04 -1.61 35.40
CA LYS A 18 -14.08 -0.28 34.77
C LYS A 18 -13.32 -0.19 33.44
N GLY A 19 -12.77 -1.31 32.97
CA GLY A 19 -11.99 -1.38 31.73
C GLY A 19 -10.52 -1.02 31.91
N ALA A 20 -9.86 -0.75 30.79
CA ALA A 20 -8.44 -0.44 30.75
C ALA A 20 -8.14 0.68 29.74
N THR A 21 -7.20 1.55 30.09
CA THR A 21 -6.69 2.63 29.26
C THR A 21 -5.22 2.37 28.96
N PHE A 22 -4.90 2.27 27.68
CA PHE A 22 -3.54 2.26 27.18
C PHE A 22 -3.13 3.67 26.79
N TRP A 23 -1.92 4.07 27.14
CA TRP A 23 -1.36 5.36 26.75
C TRP A 23 0.08 5.17 26.32
N PHE A 24 0.57 6.07 25.47
CA PHE A 24 1.97 6.12 25.11
C PHE A 24 2.45 7.56 24.93
N THR A 25 3.74 7.79 25.11
CA THR A 25 4.38 9.08 24.85
C THR A 25 5.07 9.07 23.50
N LEU A 26 5.03 10.22 22.82
CA LEU A 26 5.82 10.50 21.64
C LEU A 26 6.60 11.77 21.89
N HIS A 27 7.92 11.70 21.73
CA HIS A 27 8.75 12.89 21.78
C HIS A 27 8.45 13.74 20.53
N ALA A 28 8.16 15.02 20.73
CA ALA A 28 8.14 15.96 19.62
C ALA A 28 9.54 15.96 19.00
N GLY A 29 9.65 15.55 17.74
CA GLY A 29 10.90 15.66 17.01
C GLY A 29 11.31 17.12 16.93
N ASN A 30 12.61 17.40 17.00
CA ASN A 30 13.10 18.70 16.58
C ASN A 30 12.64 18.89 15.13
N ALA A 31 11.93 19.99 14.86
CA ALA A 31 11.71 20.46 13.50
C ALA A 31 13.03 20.99 12.93
N GLU A 32 14.06 20.15 12.89
CA GLU A 32 15.10 20.34 11.91
C GLU A 32 14.41 20.24 10.55
N ASN A 33 14.83 21.07 9.60
CA ASN A 33 14.50 20.87 8.20
C ASN A 33 15.09 19.52 7.80
N ILE A 34 14.39 18.44 8.15
CA ILE A 34 14.55 17.14 7.53
C ILE A 34 14.08 17.40 6.12
N SER A 35 15.01 17.83 5.26
CA SER A 35 14.91 17.52 3.85
C SER A 35 14.55 16.04 3.84
N MET A 36 13.32 15.72 3.45
CA MET A 36 12.89 14.34 3.24
C MET A 36 13.73 13.78 2.09
N GLN A 37 15.00 13.46 2.36
CA GLN A 37 15.81 12.56 1.57
C GLN A 37 15.24 11.16 1.82
N GLY A 38 14.12 10.91 1.15
CA GLY A 38 13.29 9.75 1.41
C GLY A 38 11.99 9.72 0.60
N PHE A 39 11.54 10.84 0.04
CA PHE A 39 10.82 10.75 -1.22
C PHE A 39 11.89 10.69 -2.30
N VAL A 40 12.28 9.46 -2.67
CA VAL A 40 12.69 9.26 -4.05
C VAL A 40 11.47 9.69 -4.87
N THR A 41 11.47 10.95 -5.30
CA THR A 41 10.74 11.38 -6.47
C THR A 41 11.38 10.58 -7.58
N SER A 42 10.96 9.31 -7.72
CA SER A 42 11.14 8.57 -8.95
C SER A 42 10.29 9.35 -9.93
N ASN A 43 10.93 10.35 -10.52
CA ASN A 43 10.46 11.08 -11.65
C ASN A 43 10.36 10.05 -12.77
N THR A 44 9.23 9.39 -12.83
CA THR A 44 8.85 8.56 -13.96
C THR A 44 7.42 8.97 -14.23
N GLU A 45 7.28 9.99 -15.07
CA GLU A 45 6.01 10.23 -15.78
C GLU A 45 5.53 8.96 -16.51
N GLU A 46 6.42 7.98 -16.72
CA GLU A 46 6.11 6.64 -17.21
C GLU A 46 5.20 5.79 -16.31
N ASP A 47 5.09 6.08 -14.99
CA ASP A 47 4.26 5.30 -14.06
C ASP A 47 2.77 5.72 -14.09
N LYS A 48 2.45 6.90 -14.63
CA LYS A 48 1.10 7.49 -14.51
C LYS A 48 0.12 7.12 -15.63
N HIS A 49 0.58 6.54 -16.73
CA HIS A 49 -0.29 6.16 -17.83
C HIS A 49 0.07 4.80 -18.40
N ILE A 50 -0.57 3.75 -17.85
CA ILE A 50 -0.69 2.48 -18.54
C ILE A 50 -1.92 2.60 -19.46
N ALA A 51 -1.69 2.64 -20.76
CA ALA A 51 -2.75 2.69 -21.75
C ALA A 51 -3.34 1.28 -21.96
N PHE A 52 -4.36 0.94 -21.17
CA PHE A 52 -5.02 -0.36 -21.28
C PHE A 52 -5.93 -0.44 -22.51
N THR A 53 -5.79 -1.53 -23.26
CA THR A 53 -6.74 -1.91 -24.31
C THR A 53 -8.05 -2.42 -23.71
N LYS A 54 -9.11 -2.53 -24.52
CA LYS A 54 -10.38 -3.13 -24.07
C LYS A 54 -10.20 -4.56 -23.57
N ASN A 55 -9.30 -5.32 -24.18
CA ASN A 55 -9.00 -6.68 -23.77
C ASN A 55 -8.29 -6.68 -22.41
N ASP A 56 -7.33 -5.76 -22.21
CA ASP A 56 -6.63 -5.64 -20.94
C ASP A 56 -7.60 -5.34 -19.79
N ARG A 57 -8.55 -4.41 -20.02
CA ARG A 57 -9.57 -4.05 -19.02
C ARG A 57 -10.50 -5.21 -18.70
N ALA A 58 -10.90 -5.99 -19.72
CA ALA A 58 -11.75 -7.16 -19.52
C ALA A 58 -11.04 -8.26 -18.69
N GLU A 59 -9.74 -8.45 -18.90
CA GLU A 59 -8.91 -9.40 -18.14
C GLU A 59 -8.67 -8.92 -16.70
N LEU A 60 -8.42 -7.62 -16.50
CA LEU A 60 -8.14 -7.05 -15.17
C LEU A 60 -9.39 -6.83 -14.30
N ALA A 61 -10.57 -6.59 -14.89
CA ALA A 61 -11.81 -6.32 -14.16
C ALA A 61 -12.14 -7.33 -13.03
N PRO A 62 -12.13 -8.67 -13.27
CA PRO A 62 -12.40 -9.64 -12.21
C PRO A 62 -11.31 -9.65 -11.14
N ILE A 63 -10.06 -9.39 -11.50
CA ILE A 63 -8.92 -9.35 -10.57
C ILE A 63 -9.02 -8.14 -9.65
N ILE A 64 -9.27 -6.95 -10.22
CA ILE A 64 -9.44 -5.71 -9.47
C ILE A 64 -10.60 -5.80 -8.49
N THR A 65 -11.70 -6.44 -8.92
CA THR A 65 -12.86 -6.65 -8.04
C THR A 65 -12.49 -7.48 -6.80
N ARG A 66 -11.67 -8.51 -6.95
CA ARG A 66 -11.16 -9.31 -5.82
C ARG A 66 -10.19 -8.51 -4.96
N LEU A 67 -9.25 -7.78 -5.56
CA LEU A 67 -8.24 -6.99 -4.84
C LEU A 67 -8.87 -5.89 -3.96
N ARG A 68 -10.04 -5.36 -4.33
CA ARG A 68 -10.76 -4.36 -3.52
C ARG A 68 -11.22 -4.86 -2.15
N ALA A 69 -11.29 -6.17 -1.93
CA ALA A 69 -11.63 -6.72 -0.63
C ALA A 69 -10.46 -6.63 0.38
N PHE A 70 -9.26 -6.28 -0.07
CA PHE A 70 -8.04 -6.33 0.72
C PHE A 70 -7.44 -4.94 0.94
N THR A 71 -6.83 -4.78 2.10
CA THR A 71 -5.96 -3.66 2.44
C THR A 71 -4.52 -3.97 2.06
N ILE A 72 -3.67 -2.94 1.91
CA ILE A 72 -2.28 -3.10 1.46
C ILE A 72 -1.42 -4.02 2.34
N TYR A 73 -1.87 -4.30 3.57
CA TYR A 73 -1.16 -5.13 4.55
C TYR A 73 -1.41 -6.64 4.36
N GLU A 74 -2.41 -7.01 3.57
CA GLU A 74 -2.76 -8.40 3.27
C GLU A 74 -1.94 -8.91 2.06
N THR A 75 -0.61 -8.82 2.19
CA THR A 75 0.31 -9.02 1.06
C THR A 75 0.24 -10.41 0.46
N ASP A 76 0.08 -11.45 1.28
CA ASP A 76 0.04 -12.84 0.82
C ASP A 76 -1.21 -13.10 -0.03
N ASP A 77 -2.38 -12.63 0.42
CA ASP A 77 -3.65 -12.74 -0.31
C ASP A 77 -3.62 -11.95 -1.62
N ILE A 78 -3.07 -10.74 -1.59
CA ILE A 78 -2.89 -9.91 -2.79
C ILE A 78 -1.96 -10.60 -3.78
N GLU A 79 -0.83 -11.15 -3.32
CA GLU A 79 0.12 -11.86 -4.19
C GLU A 79 -0.49 -13.11 -4.81
N GLU A 80 -1.32 -13.86 -4.09
CA GLU A 80 -2.06 -15.00 -4.62
C GLU A 80 -2.96 -14.59 -5.77
N ILE A 81 -3.76 -13.52 -5.59
CA ILE A 81 -4.65 -12.99 -6.64
C ILE A 81 -3.86 -12.53 -7.88
N LEU A 82 -2.69 -11.91 -7.68
CA LEU A 82 -1.86 -11.45 -8.79
C LEU A 82 -1.24 -12.58 -9.61
N ARG A 83 -1.17 -13.82 -9.10
CA ARG A 83 -0.66 -14.97 -9.87
C ARG A 83 -1.53 -15.28 -11.07
N ASP A 84 -2.84 -15.05 -10.97
CA ASP A 84 -3.80 -15.34 -12.04
C ASP A 84 -3.55 -14.53 -13.33
N VAL A 85 -2.85 -13.39 -13.22
CA VAL A 85 -2.53 -12.49 -14.34
C VAL A 85 -1.04 -12.25 -14.55
N MET A 86 -0.19 -12.95 -13.79
CA MET A 86 1.26 -12.77 -13.87
C MET A 86 1.82 -13.20 -15.23
N ASP A 87 1.25 -14.25 -15.82
CA ASP A 87 1.65 -14.83 -17.10
C ASP A 87 0.88 -14.24 -18.30
N SER A 88 0.17 -13.13 -18.09
CA SER A 88 -0.55 -12.44 -19.17
C SER A 88 0.40 -12.06 -20.31
N GLN A 89 -0.05 -12.23 -21.55
CA GLN A 89 0.71 -11.84 -22.75
C GLN A 89 0.73 -10.32 -22.96
N SER A 90 -0.12 -9.58 -22.22
CA SER A 90 -0.18 -8.13 -22.31
C SER A 90 0.94 -7.48 -21.49
N LYS A 91 1.82 -6.75 -22.18
CA LYS A 91 2.87 -5.94 -21.55
C LYS A 91 2.30 -4.91 -20.58
N ASN A 92 1.11 -4.38 -20.85
CA ASN A 92 0.44 -3.41 -19.98
C ASN A 92 0.00 -4.04 -18.66
N ILE A 93 -0.57 -5.25 -18.72
CA ILE A 93 -0.96 -6.01 -17.54
C ILE A 93 0.29 -6.36 -16.71
N GLN A 94 1.35 -6.84 -17.34
CA GLN A 94 2.60 -7.14 -16.61
C GLN A 94 3.21 -5.90 -15.95
N LYS A 95 3.15 -4.74 -16.62
CA LYS A 95 3.58 -3.46 -16.04
C LYS A 95 2.73 -3.09 -14.82
N TRP A 96 1.41 -3.26 -14.90
CA TRP A 96 0.50 -3.01 -13.78
C TRP A 96 0.77 -3.95 -12.60
N VAL A 97 0.93 -5.25 -12.82
CA VAL A 97 1.28 -6.23 -11.77
C VAL A 97 2.57 -5.82 -11.06
N THR A 98 3.58 -5.38 -11.82
CA THR A 98 4.86 -4.91 -11.27
C THR A 98 4.67 -3.68 -10.38
N LEU A 99 3.83 -2.72 -10.79
CA LEU A 99 3.52 -1.53 -9.99
C LEU A 99 2.76 -1.88 -8.71
N VAL A 100 1.82 -2.81 -8.76
CA VAL A 100 1.10 -3.27 -7.57
C VAL A 100 2.08 -3.93 -6.59
N LYS A 101 2.92 -4.86 -7.05
CA LYS A 101 3.94 -5.51 -6.20
C LYS A 101 4.91 -4.52 -5.57
N LYS A 102 5.37 -3.52 -6.33
CA LYS A 102 6.24 -2.45 -5.80
C LYS A 102 5.55 -1.66 -4.68
N ASN A 103 4.23 -1.46 -4.76
CA ASN A 103 3.45 -0.78 -3.72
C ASN A 103 3.21 -1.63 -2.47
N LEU A 104 3.20 -2.96 -2.60
CA LEU A 104 3.17 -3.85 -1.43
C LEU A 104 4.44 -3.68 -0.59
N ILE A 105 5.61 -3.53 -1.23
CA ILE A 105 6.89 -3.32 -0.54
C ILE A 105 6.90 -1.99 0.23
N THR A 106 6.30 -0.95 -0.32
CA THR A 106 6.27 0.39 0.30
C THR A 106 5.06 0.61 1.21
N LEU A 107 4.14 -0.36 1.29
CA LEU A 107 2.89 -0.31 2.05
C LEU A 107 2.08 0.97 1.77
N ASN A 108 2.12 1.48 0.54
CA ASN A 108 1.45 2.71 0.17
C ASN A 108 0.00 2.44 -0.25
N GLN A 109 -0.92 2.50 0.72
CA GLN A 109 -2.34 2.23 0.50
C GLN A 109 -2.99 3.18 -0.51
N SER A 110 -2.68 4.48 -0.47
CA SER A 110 -3.26 5.47 -1.39
C SER A 110 -2.92 5.14 -2.84
N ARG A 111 -1.64 4.84 -3.11
CA ARG A 111 -1.17 4.50 -4.46
C ARG A 111 -1.69 3.14 -4.91
N PHE A 112 -1.90 2.19 -4.00
CA PHE A 112 -2.57 0.93 -4.32
C PHE A 112 -4.02 1.15 -4.77
N ILE A 113 -4.79 1.97 -4.05
CA ILE A 113 -6.17 2.32 -4.45
C ILE A 113 -6.17 3.00 -5.82
N GLU A 114 -5.27 3.95 -6.07
CA GLU A 114 -5.12 4.59 -7.38
C GLU A 114 -4.90 3.56 -8.50
N LEU A 115 -4.00 2.60 -8.30
CA LEU A 115 -3.72 1.52 -9.25
C LEU A 115 -4.94 0.62 -9.54
N LEU A 116 -5.83 0.45 -8.56
CA LEU A 116 -7.09 -0.30 -8.72
C LEU A 116 -8.18 0.49 -9.45
N SER A 117 -8.02 1.81 -9.62
CA SER A 117 -8.95 2.66 -10.36
C SER A 117 -8.55 2.89 -11.83
N ILE A 118 -7.30 2.61 -12.21
CA ILE A 118 -6.79 2.91 -13.58
C ILE A 118 -7.56 2.16 -14.68
N CYS A 119 -8.15 1.00 -14.35
CA CYS A 119 -8.89 0.20 -15.33
C CYS A 119 -10.36 0.65 -15.55
N GLU A 120 -10.82 1.72 -14.90
CA GLU A 120 -12.22 2.16 -14.96
C GLU A 120 -12.59 3.08 -16.14
N GLU A 121 -11.61 3.58 -16.91
CA GLU A 121 -11.84 4.36 -18.17
C GLU A 121 -12.18 3.53 -19.43
#